data_AF-A0A2J8Y393-F1
#
_entry.id   AF-A0A2J8Y393-F1
#
_cell.length_a   1.000
_cell.length_b   1.000
_cell.length_c   1.000
_cell.angle_alpha   90.00
_cell.angle_beta   90.00
_cell.angle_gamma   90.00
#
_symmetry.space_group_name_H-M   'P 1'
#
loop_
_entity.id
_entity.type
_entity.pdbx_description
1 polymer ?
#
loop_
_entity_poly.entity_id
_entity_poly.type
_entity_poly.pdbx_seq_one_letter_code
_entity_poly.pdbx_strand_id
1 'polypeptide(L)'
;GIFQVLGLMKMDMVNYTIQSLQPHLQEHSIQYERAKFQELLNKQPSLLNHTTKWLTQAAADLTMSPPTCPDTSDSSSVAGPSPSEAVNNPEPLSPTMVLCQGFLNLLLWDLENEEFPETLLMDRTRLQELKSQLHQLTIMASVLLVASSFSGSVLFGSPQFVDKLKRITKSLLEDFHSRPEEAIMTVSEQVSQEIHQSLKNMGLVALSSDNTASLMGQLQNIAKKENCVRSVIAQALETKVESV
;
A
#
# COMPACT_ATOMS: atom_id res chain seq x y z
N GLY A 1 17.52 46.25 -8.86
CA GLY A 1 18.43 47.27 -8.28
C GLY A 1 19.54 46.60 -7.49
N ILE A 2 20.63 47.32 -7.13
CA ILE A 2 21.84 46.76 -6.49
C ILE A 2 21.56 45.92 -5.22
N PHE A 3 20.56 46.29 -4.42
CA PHE A 3 20.15 45.55 -3.22
C PHE A 3 19.58 44.15 -3.52
N GLN A 4 18.89 43.99 -4.65
CA GLN A 4 18.35 42.70 -5.09
C GLN A 4 19.48 41.74 -5.50
N VAL A 5 20.52 42.27 -6.16
CA VAL A 5 21.71 41.50 -6.53
C VAL A 5 22.49 41.07 -5.29
N LEU A 6 22.67 41.97 -4.30
CA LEU A 6 23.29 41.62 -3.02
C LEU A 6 22.52 40.51 -2.27
N GLY A 7 21.18 40.55 -2.33
CA GLY A 7 20.32 39.52 -1.75
C GLY A 7 20.52 38.14 -2.40
N LEU A 8 20.62 38.10 -3.74
CA LEU A 8 20.90 36.88 -4.48
C LEU A 8 22.29 36.33 -4.16
N MET A 9 23.32 37.20 -4.14
CA MET A 9 24.69 36.78 -3.78
C MET A 9 24.77 36.21 -2.36
N LYS A 10 23.99 36.74 -1.41
CA LYS A 10 23.92 36.19 -0.05
C LYS A 10 23.29 34.79 -0.04
N MET A 11 22.23 34.56 -0.82
CA MET A 11 21.61 33.25 -0.97
C MET A 11 22.58 32.25 -1.62
N ASP A 12 23.30 32.67 -2.66
CA ASP A 12 24.30 31.85 -3.34
C ASP A 12 25.45 31.46 -2.41
N MET A 13 25.91 32.37 -1.56
CA MET A 13 26.93 32.08 -0.56
C MET A 13 26.44 31.08 0.49
N VAL A 14 25.17 31.19 0.93
CA VAL A 14 24.56 30.23 1.85
C VAL A 14 24.46 28.85 1.18
N ASN A 15 23.95 28.78 -0.05
CA ASN A 15 23.85 27.54 -0.82
C ASN A 15 25.23 26.90 -1.04
N TYR A 16 26.23 27.69 -1.40
CA TYR A 16 27.61 27.23 -1.56
C TYR A 16 28.17 26.68 -0.25
N THR A 17 27.94 27.39 0.86
CA THR A 17 28.41 26.95 2.19
C THR A 17 27.77 25.61 2.55
N ILE A 18 26.45 25.47 2.37
CA ILE A 18 25.73 24.20 2.59
C ILE A 18 26.32 23.10 1.72
N GLN A 19 26.46 23.32 0.41
CA GLN A 19 26.99 22.33 -0.54
C GLN A 19 28.44 21.93 -0.21
N SER A 20 29.27 22.87 0.25
CA SER A 20 30.66 22.61 0.63
C SER A 20 30.79 21.78 1.92
N LEU A 21 29.86 21.94 2.86
CA LEU A 21 29.87 21.25 4.16
C LEU A 21 29.12 19.92 4.14
N GLN A 22 28.09 19.79 3.29
CA GLN A 22 27.27 18.59 3.15
C GLN A 22 28.07 17.28 2.99
N PRO A 23 29.10 17.17 2.14
CA PRO A 23 29.83 15.91 1.98
C PRO A 23 30.54 15.48 3.27
N HIS A 24 31.13 16.42 4.01
CA HIS A 24 31.80 16.14 5.28
C HIS A 24 30.82 15.76 6.39
N LEU A 25 29.65 16.41 6.44
CA LEU A 25 28.59 16.04 7.37
C LEU A 25 28.05 14.64 7.07
N GLN A 26 27.85 14.31 5.80
CA GLN A 26 27.33 13.02 5.37
C GLN A 26 28.33 11.88 5.61
N GLU A 27 29.64 12.15 5.47
CA GLU A 27 30.71 11.18 5.75
C GLU A 27 30.67 10.66 7.20
N HIS A 28 30.35 11.53 8.16
CA HIS A 28 30.33 11.18 9.58
C HIS A 28 28.93 11.05 10.19
N SER A 29 27.86 11.42 9.47
CA SER A 29 26.50 11.48 10.02
C SER A 29 26.03 10.12 10.54
N ILE A 30 26.22 9.05 9.76
CA ILE A 30 25.74 7.71 10.12
C ILE A 30 26.37 7.23 11.42
N GLN A 31 27.69 7.41 11.57
CA GLN A 31 28.41 6.98 12.76
C GLN A 31 27.99 7.81 13.99
N TYR A 32 27.88 9.12 13.82
CA TYR A 32 27.44 10.03 14.87
C TYR A 32 26.01 9.72 15.33
N GLU A 33 25.07 9.53 14.41
CA GLU A 33 23.68 9.19 14.70
C GLU A 33 23.57 7.85 15.43
N ARG A 34 24.29 6.81 14.95
CA ARG A 34 24.33 5.51 15.64
C ARG A 34 24.89 5.63 17.06
N ALA A 35 25.97 6.38 17.25
CA ALA A 35 26.55 6.58 18.57
C ALA A 35 25.58 7.32 19.51
N LYS A 36 24.90 8.36 19.02
CA LYS A 36 23.89 9.10 19.79
C LYS A 36 22.66 8.27 20.11
N PHE A 37 22.20 7.47 19.16
CA PHE A 37 21.10 6.53 19.37
C PHE A 37 21.46 5.50 20.43
N GLN A 38 22.66 4.91 20.36
CA GLN A 38 23.14 3.96 21.36
C GLN A 38 23.27 4.61 22.75
N GLU A 39 23.80 5.84 22.83
CA GLU A 39 23.88 6.60 24.08
C GLU A 39 22.49 6.80 24.71
N LEU A 40 21.49 7.08 23.88
CA LEU A 40 20.11 7.27 24.31
C LEU A 40 19.49 5.97 24.83
N LEU A 41 19.69 4.84 24.13
CA LEU A 41 19.22 3.53 24.58
C LEU A 41 19.87 3.08 25.89
N ASN A 42 21.16 3.35 26.07
CA ASN A 42 21.86 3.03 27.32
C ASN A 42 21.27 3.80 28.52
N LYS A 43 20.75 5.02 28.27
CA LYS A 43 20.11 5.85 29.31
C LYS A 43 18.67 5.43 29.58
N GLN A 44 17.95 4.98 28.56
CA GLN A 44 16.54 4.60 28.66
C GLN A 44 16.25 3.31 27.88
N PRO A 45 16.35 2.13 28.54
CA PRO A 45 16.15 0.84 27.87
C PRO A 45 14.73 0.61 27.36
N SER A 46 13.72 1.24 27.97
CA SER A 46 12.30 1.10 27.61
C SER A 46 11.84 2.06 26.52
N LEU A 47 12.76 2.78 25.87
CA LEU A 47 12.42 3.81 24.88
C LEU A 47 11.79 3.25 23.59
N LEU A 48 12.03 1.97 23.28
CA LEU A 48 11.64 1.33 22.01
C LEU A 48 10.51 0.31 22.18
N ASN A 49 9.62 0.51 23.15
CA ASN A 49 8.55 -0.46 23.43
C ASN A 49 7.64 -0.66 22.20
N HIS A 50 7.23 0.42 21.52
CA HIS A 50 6.35 0.32 20.36
C HIS A 50 7.08 -0.25 19.16
N THR A 51 8.33 0.18 18.92
CA THR A 51 9.18 -0.37 17.86
C THR A 51 9.40 -1.87 18.06
N THR A 52 9.63 -2.32 19.29
CA THR A 52 9.81 -3.75 19.61
C THR A 52 8.53 -4.53 19.39
N LYS A 53 7.38 -4.01 19.86
CA LYS A 53 6.05 -4.61 19.65
C LYS A 53 5.73 -4.75 18.16
N TRP A 54 5.94 -3.68 17.39
CA TRP A 54 5.74 -3.64 15.94
C TRP A 54 6.57 -4.71 15.21
N LEU A 55 7.88 -4.81 15.49
CA LEU A 55 8.73 -5.81 14.85
C LEU A 55 8.41 -7.23 15.31
N THR A 56 8.04 -7.42 16.57
CA THR A 56 7.64 -8.73 17.11
C THR A 56 6.37 -9.23 16.44
N GLN A 57 5.40 -8.33 16.22
CA GLN A 57 4.17 -8.65 15.51
C GLN A 57 4.45 -9.01 14.05
N ALA A 58 5.29 -8.23 13.35
CA ALA A 58 5.71 -8.54 11.98
C ALA A 58 6.41 -9.91 11.87
N ALA A 59 7.26 -10.25 12.84
CA ALA A 59 7.89 -11.57 12.90
C ALA A 59 6.87 -12.68 13.16
N ALA A 60 5.89 -12.46 14.05
CA ALA A 60 4.82 -13.40 14.32
C ALA A 60 3.98 -13.67 13.07
N ASP A 61 3.59 -12.62 12.33
CA ASP A 61 2.80 -12.74 11.10
C ASP A 61 3.50 -13.64 10.07
N LEU A 62 4.82 -13.50 9.90
CA LEU A 62 5.63 -14.36 9.02
C LEU A 62 5.65 -15.83 9.46
N THR A 63 5.61 -16.09 10.78
CA THR A 63 5.57 -17.47 11.31
C THR A 63 4.17 -18.09 11.28
N MET A 64 3.11 -17.28 11.16
CA MET A 64 1.71 -17.73 11.20
C MET A 64 1.08 -17.90 9.82
N SER A 65 1.82 -17.71 8.72
CA SER A 65 1.34 -17.97 7.35
C SER A 65 0.79 -19.41 7.25
N PRO A 66 -0.37 -19.63 6.61
CA PRO A 66 -1.20 -20.78 6.90
C PRO A 66 -0.58 -22.10 6.42
N PRO A 67 -0.88 -23.24 7.08
CA PRO A 67 -0.60 -24.53 6.51
C PRO A 67 -1.34 -24.61 5.18
N THR A 68 -0.61 -24.98 4.12
CA THR A 68 -1.18 -25.42 2.86
C THR A 68 -2.35 -26.36 3.17
N CYS A 69 -3.50 -26.12 2.52
CA CYS A 69 -4.71 -26.93 2.65
C CYS A 69 -4.33 -28.43 2.73
N PRO A 70 -4.89 -29.20 3.68
CA PRO A 70 -4.83 -30.64 3.58
C PRO A 70 -5.71 -31.01 2.39
N ASP A 71 -5.08 -31.26 1.24
CA ASP A 71 -5.74 -31.96 0.15
C ASP A 71 -6.31 -33.26 0.70
N THR A 72 -7.55 -33.46 0.29
CA THR A 72 -8.52 -34.36 0.90
C THR A 72 -8.01 -35.80 0.87
N SER A 73 -8.14 -36.46 2.02
CA SER A 73 -7.92 -37.88 2.22
C SER A 73 -8.61 -38.73 1.14
N ASP A 74 -7.91 -39.73 0.61
CA ASP A 74 -8.49 -41.06 0.41
C ASP A 74 -7.44 -42.19 0.46
N SER A 75 -7.54 -42.96 1.56
CA SER A 75 -7.46 -44.42 1.67
C SER A 75 -6.18 -45.23 1.35
N SER A 76 -5.55 -45.70 2.45
CA SER A 76 -5.36 -47.11 2.83
C SER A 76 -3.93 -47.67 3.02
N SER A 77 -3.72 -48.14 4.26
CA SER A 77 -3.03 -49.38 4.64
C SER A 77 -1.51 -49.42 4.90
N VAL A 78 -1.15 -49.44 6.21
CA VAL A 78 -0.34 -50.45 6.95
C VAL A 78 0.68 -49.84 7.93
N ALA A 79 0.36 -50.04 9.22
CA ALA A 79 1.17 -50.29 10.43
C ALA A 79 2.66 -49.84 10.57
N GLY A 80 2.93 -49.13 11.68
CA GLY A 80 4.20 -49.22 12.45
C GLY A 80 4.64 -47.89 13.12
N PRO A 81 4.91 -47.83 14.45
CA PRO A 81 5.08 -46.56 15.19
C PRO A 81 6.55 -46.16 15.38
N SER A 82 6.86 -44.86 15.34
CA SER A 82 7.99 -44.29 16.10
C SER A 82 7.85 -42.77 16.28
N PRO A 83 8.13 -42.22 17.49
CA PRO A 83 8.05 -40.79 17.77
C PRO A 83 9.41 -40.14 17.51
N SER A 84 9.55 -39.49 16.36
CA SER A 84 10.57 -38.46 16.19
C SER A 84 9.87 -37.13 16.23
N GLU A 85 9.93 -36.46 17.38
CA GLU A 85 9.71 -35.03 17.50
C GLU A 85 10.58 -34.35 16.43
N ALA A 86 9.95 -34.00 15.32
CA ALA A 86 10.53 -33.07 14.38
C ALA A 86 10.64 -31.76 15.15
N VAL A 87 11.85 -31.51 15.65
CA VAL A 87 12.30 -30.18 16.03
C VAL A 87 12.13 -29.34 14.78
N ASN A 88 10.94 -28.74 14.64
CA ASN A 88 10.71 -27.60 13.77
C ASN A 88 11.60 -26.51 14.34
N ASN A 89 12.88 -26.50 13.95
CA ASN A 89 13.67 -25.28 14.01
C ASN A 89 13.09 -24.41 12.89
N PRO A 90 12.26 -23.39 13.18
CA PRO A 90 11.93 -22.43 12.15
C PRO A 90 13.27 -21.86 11.68
N GLU A 91 13.49 -21.94 10.36
CA GLU A 91 14.62 -21.29 9.72
C GLU A 91 14.68 -19.83 10.22
N PRO A 92 15.86 -19.32 10.65
CA PRO A 92 15.93 -17.99 11.24
C PRO A 92 15.45 -16.97 10.22
N LEU A 93 14.31 -16.34 10.52
CA LEU A 93 13.71 -15.31 9.68
C LEU A 93 14.76 -14.24 9.38
N SER A 94 14.94 -13.92 8.10
CA SER A 94 15.83 -12.85 7.68
C SER A 94 15.39 -11.53 8.33
N PRO A 95 16.30 -10.77 8.99
CA PRO A 95 15.96 -9.46 9.54
C PRO A 95 15.35 -8.51 8.49
N THR A 96 15.78 -8.63 7.23
CA THR A 96 15.21 -7.86 6.12
C THR A 96 13.74 -8.21 5.90
N MET A 97 13.37 -9.49 5.98
CA MET A 97 11.99 -9.94 5.79
C MET A 97 11.06 -9.41 6.88
N VAL A 98 11.50 -9.47 8.14
CA VAL A 98 10.76 -8.92 9.29
C VAL A 98 10.56 -7.40 9.13
N LEU A 99 11.59 -6.70 8.68
CA LEU A 99 11.49 -5.26 8.40
C LEU A 99 10.51 -4.96 7.26
N CYS A 100 10.58 -5.69 6.15
CA CYS A 100 9.65 -5.54 5.03
C CYS A 100 8.20 -5.78 5.48
N GLN A 101 7.95 -6.87 6.20
CA GLN A 101 6.64 -7.17 6.77
C GLN A 101 6.18 -6.06 7.71
N GLY A 102 7.06 -5.56 8.58
CA GLY A 102 6.75 -4.45 9.48
C GLY A 102 6.31 -3.20 8.72
N PHE A 103 7.00 -2.82 7.64
CA PHE A 103 6.61 -1.67 6.83
C PHE A 103 5.29 -1.90 6.08
N LEU A 104 5.04 -3.11 5.58
CA LEU A 104 3.75 -3.47 4.98
C LEU A 104 2.61 -3.32 5.99
N ASN A 105 2.79 -3.87 7.19
CA ASN A 105 1.85 -3.74 8.29
C ASN A 105 1.53 -2.26 8.58
N LEU A 106 2.53 -1.38 8.63
CA LEU A 106 2.32 0.06 8.84
C LEU A 106 1.49 0.74 7.73
N LEU A 107 1.64 0.30 6.48
CA LEU A 107 0.90 0.86 5.36
C LEU A 107 -0.55 0.34 5.31
N LEU A 108 -0.79 -0.88 5.78
CA LEU A 108 -2.08 -1.56 5.70
C LEU A 108 -2.94 -1.39 6.97
N TRP A 109 -2.33 -1.23 8.14
CA TRP A 109 -3.03 -1.05 9.41
C TRP A 109 -3.70 0.32 9.55
N ASP A 110 -4.75 0.36 10.37
CA ASP A 110 -5.42 1.60 10.72
C ASP A 110 -4.69 2.30 11.88
N LEU A 111 -3.78 3.21 11.51
CA LEU A 111 -2.90 3.99 12.39
C LEU A 111 -3.62 4.83 13.45
N GLU A 112 -4.95 4.89 13.43
CA GLU A 112 -5.75 5.67 14.38
C GLU A 112 -5.78 5.03 15.79
N ASN A 113 -5.50 3.73 15.92
CA ASN A 113 -5.61 3.01 17.19
C ASN A 113 -4.29 2.40 17.71
N GLU A 114 -3.17 2.57 17.01
CA GLU A 114 -1.90 1.94 17.40
C GLU A 114 -0.78 2.91 17.78
N GLU A 115 0.03 2.41 18.71
CA GLU A 115 1.29 2.97 19.17
C GLU A 115 2.32 3.00 18.03
N PHE A 116 2.45 4.15 17.37
CA PHE A 116 3.37 4.32 16.23
C PHE A 116 4.84 4.09 16.65
N PRO A 117 5.67 3.39 15.85
CA PRO A 117 7.06 3.09 16.20
C PRO A 117 7.87 4.35 16.45
N GLU A 118 8.54 4.42 17.61
CA GLU A 118 9.31 5.58 18.03
C GLU A 118 10.45 5.90 17.04
N THR A 119 11.06 4.86 16.48
CA THR A 119 12.13 4.96 15.48
C THR A 119 11.71 5.61 14.17
N LEU A 120 10.41 5.63 13.84
CA LEU A 120 9.89 6.14 12.58
C LEU A 120 9.17 7.49 12.72
N LEU A 121 9.16 8.09 13.92
CA LEU A 121 8.38 9.31 14.19
C LEU A 121 8.69 10.45 13.23
N MET A 122 9.95 10.60 12.81
CA MET A 122 10.36 11.64 11.86
C MET A 122 9.83 11.41 10.44
N ASP A 123 9.58 10.15 10.09
CA ASP A 123 9.07 9.73 8.78
C ASP A 123 7.54 9.59 8.75
N ARG A 124 6.84 9.89 9.85
CA ARG A 124 5.40 9.67 9.98
C ARG A 124 4.59 10.31 8.85
N THR A 125 4.87 11.55 8.51
CA THR A 125 4.16 12.27 7.43
C THR A 125 4.39 11.63 6.07
N ARG A 126 5.63 11.20 5.79
CA ARG A 126 6.00 10.51 4.55
C ARG A 126 5.30 9.15 4.44
N LEU A 127 5.21 8.41 5.54
CA LEU A 127 4.51 7.12 5.58
C LEU A 127 2.99 7.29 5.44
N GLN A 128 2.41 8.34 6.03
CA GLN A 128 0.99 8.67 5.87
C GLN A 128 0.65 9.02 4.41
N GLU A 129 1.52 9.79 3.74
CA GLU A 129 1.38 10.09 2.31
C GLU A 129 1.45 8.81 1.48
N LEU A 130 2.43 7.94 1.75
CA LEU A 130 2.55 6.67 1.04
C LEU A 130 1.32 5.77 1.23
N LYS A 131 0.78 5.71 2.46
CA LYS A 131 -0.48 5.02 2.76
C LYS A 131 -1.65 5.61 1.98
N SER A 132 -1.75 6.93 1.91
CA SER A 132 -2.78 7.63 1.13
C SER A 132 -2.70 7.25 -0.36
N GLN A 133 -1.51 7.27 -0.93
CA GLN A 133 -1.26 6.87 -2.31
C GLN A 133 -1.60 5.39 -2.56
N LEU A 134 -1.25 4.50 -1.63
CA LEU A 134 -1.60 3.08 -1.68
C LEU A 134 -3.13 2.90 -1.70
N HIS A 135 -3.84 3.60 -0.80
CA HIS A 135 -5.29 3.56 -0.75
C HIS A 135 -5.93 4.06 -2.04
N GLN A 136 -5.43 5.18 -2.58
CA GLN A 136 -5.85 5.74 -3.86
C GLN A 136 -5.65 4.72 -4.99
N LEU A 137 -4.50 4.08 -5.04
CA LEU A 137 -4.19 3.08 -6.06
C LEU A 137 -5.08 1.84 -5.94
N THR A 138 -5.33 1.36 -4.72
CA THR A 138 -6.20 0.20 -4.46
C THR A 138 -7.64 0.47 -4.91
N ILE A 139 -8.18 1.67 -4.65
CA ILE A 139 -9.52 2.04 -5.12
C ILE A 139 -9.55 2.14 -6.63
N MET A 140 -8.57 2.82 -7.23
CA MET A 140 -8.49 2.94 -8.68
C MET A 140 -8.40 1.57 -9.36
N ALA A 141 -7.56 0.67 -8.85
CA ALA A 141 -7.46 -0.70 -9.34
C ALA A 141 -8.78 -1.47 -9.17
N SER A 142 -9.49 -1.31 -8.04
CA SER A 142 -10.79 -1.93 -7.80
C SER A 142 -11.84 -1.46 -8.81
N VAL A 143 -11.90 -0.14 -9.06
CA VAL A 143 -12.82 0.47 -10.02
C VAL A 143 -12.51 0.00 -11.43
N LEU A 144 -11.24 -0.03 -11.82
CA LEU A 144 -10.81 -0.53 -13.13
C LEU A 144 -11.14 -2.02 -13.32
N LEU A 145 -10.93 -2.84 -12.28
CA LEU A 145 -11.24 -4.27 -12.32
C LEU A 145 -12.73 -4.50 -12.50
N VAL A 146 -13.58 -3.81 -11.71
CA VAL A 146 -15.04 -3.89 -11.85
C VAL A 146 -15.44 -3.36 -13.23
N ALA A 147 -14.95 -2.21 -13.68
CA ALA A 147 -15.28 -1.72 -15.02
C ALA A 147 -14.87 -2.70 -16.13
N SER A 148 -13.74 -3.39 -15.98
CA SER A 148 -13.26 -4.37 -16.96
C SER A 148 -14.20 -5.58 -17.10
N SER A 149 -14.85 -6.01 -16.02
CA SER A 149 -15.76 -7.16 -16.06
C SER A 149 -17.05 -6.87 -16.82
N PHE A 150 -17.46 -5.60 -16.94
CA PHE A 150 -18.64 -5.17 -17.68
C PHE A 150 -18.33 -4.61 -19.08
N SER A 151 -17.09 -4.17 -19.33
CA SER A 151 -16.71 -3.49 -20.59
C SER A 151 -16.45 -4.43 -21.77
N GLY A 152 -16.20 -5.72 -21.51
CA GLY A 152 -15.74 -6.68 -22.52
C GLY A 152 -14.28 -6.43 -22.96
N SER A 153 -13.63 -7.47 -23.47
CA SER A 153 -12.19 -7.43 -23.79
C SER A 153 -11.82 -6.43 -24.88
N VAL A 154 -12.72 -6.16 -25.82
CA VAL A 154 -12.51 -5.23 -26.94
C VAL A 154 -12.45 -3.78 -26.47
N LEU A 155 -13.35 -3.38 -25.58
CA LEU A 155 -13.39 -2.02 -25.05
C LEU A 155 -12.22 -1.77 -24.08
N PHE A 156 -11.98 -2.73 -23.18
CA PHE A 156 -10.88 -2.62 -22.22
C PHE A 156 -9.49 -2.80 -22.84
N GLY A 157 -9.40 -3.39 -24.05
CA GLY A 157 -8.19 -3.44 -24.84
C GLY A 157 -7.80 -2.08 -25.47
N SER A 158 -8.70 -1.09 -25.48
CA SER A 158 -8.40 0.25 -25.99
C SER A 158 -7.67 1.08 -24.92
N PRO A 159 -6.41 1.50 -25.16
CA PRO A 159 -5.65 2.29 -24.18
C PRO A 159 -6.29 3.66 -23.93
N GLN A 160 -6.93 4.25 -24.95
CA GLN A 160 -7.62 5.55 -24.81
C GLN A 160 -8.79 5.47 -23.82
N PHE A 161 -9.54 4.38 -23.84
CA PHE A 161 -10.64 4.14 -22.92
C PHE A 161 -10.12 3.96 -21.49
N VAL A 162 -9.13 3.08 -21.31
CA VAL A 162 -8.53 2.80 -19.99
C VAL A 162 -7.89 4.06 -19.38
N ASP A 163 -7.20 4.86 -20.18
CA ASP A 163 -6.58 6.10 -19.70
C ASP A 163 -7.61 7.18 -19.36
N LYS A 164 -8.74 7.22 -20.09
CA LYS A 164 -9.86 8.10 -19.75
C LYS A 164 -10.53 7.67 -18.45
N LEU A 165 -10.71 6.36 -18.26
CA LEU A 165 -11.27 5.79 -17.04
C LEU A 165 -10.38 6.07 -15.83
N LYS A 166 -9.06 5.87 -15.96
CA LYS A 166 -8.07 6.26 -14.94
C LYS A 166 -8.17 7.74 -14.58
N ARG A 167 -8.33 8.62 -15.58
CA ARG A 167 -8.43 10.07 -15.34
C ARG A 167 -9.70 10.44 -14.57
N ILE A 168 -10.85 9.87 -14.97
CA ILE A 168 -12.15 10.05 -14.30
C ILE A 168 -12.05 9.59 -12.85
N THR A 169 -11.54 8.37 -12.63
CA THR A 169 -11.39 7.82 -11.29
C THR A 169 -10.42 8.66 -10.47
N LYS A 170 -9.26 9.04 -11.01
CA LYS A 170 -8.25 9.84 -10.30
C LYS A 170 -8.78 11.19 -9.85
N SER A 171 -9.44 11.95 -10.73
CA SER A 171 -9.96 13.28 -10.38
C SER A 171 -11.01 13.23 -9.27
N LEU A 172 -11.81 12.16 -9.22
CA LEU A 172 -12.85 11.98 -8.21
C LEU A 172 -12.32 11.38 -6.91
N LEU A 173 -11.11 10.84 -6.94
CA LEU A 173 -10.47 10.22 -5.78
C LEU A 173 -9.73 11.25 -4.91
N GLU A 174 -9.54 12.48 -5.41
CA GLU A 174 -8.99 13.61 -4.63
C GLU A 174 -9.91 13.96 -3.43
N ASP A 175 -11.23 13.89 -3.61
CA ASP A 175 -12.21 14.17 -2.55
C ASP A 175 -12.55 12.96 -1.66
N PHE A 176 -12.03 11.78 -1.98
CA PHE A 176 -12.46 10.51 -1.39
C PHE A 176 -12.19 10.41 0.11
N HIS A 177 -11.11 11.02 0.59
CA HIS A 177 -10.78 11.04 2.02
C HIS A 177 -11.81 11.82 2.85
N SER A 178 -12.48 12.81 2.26
CA SER A 178 -13.46 13.64 2.95
C SER A 178 -14.86 13.03 2.93
N ARG A 179 -15.26 12.46 1.78
CA ARG A 179 -16.63 11.98 1.53
C ARG A 179 -16.61 10.74 0.62
N PRO A 180 -16.22 9.57 1.14
CA PRO A 180 -16.00 8.37 0.32
C PRO A 180 -17.27 7.86 -0.36
N GLU A 181 -18.43 7.98 0.30
CA GLU A 181 -19.73 7.55 -0.25
C GLU A 181 -20.19 8.44 -1.42
N GLU A 182 -20.04 9.75 -1.29
CA GLU A 182 -20.41 10.68 -2.36
C GLU A 182 -19.44 10.56 -3.56
N ALA A 183 -18.14 10.47 -3.26
CA ALA A 183 -17.12 10.29 -4.28
C ALA A 183 -17.34 8.99 -5.07
N ILE A 184 -17.64 7.87 -4.41
CA ILE A 184 -17.89 6.60 -5.11
C ILE A 184 -19.17 6.64 -5.93
N MET A 185 -20.20 7.35 -5.46
CA MET A 185 -21.44 7.53 -6.21
C MET A 185 -21.16 8.26 -7.52
N THR A 186 -20.45 9.38 -7.46
CA THR A 186 -20.03 10.13 -8.67
C THR A 186 -19.13 9.28 -9.58
N VAL A 187 -18.20 8.50 -9.02
CA VAL A 187 -17.36 7.57 -9.80
C VAL A 187 -18.25 6.54 -10.50
N SER A 188 -19.23 5.96 -9.81
CA SER A 188 -20.10 4.93 -10.39
C SER A 188 -20.92 5.45 -11.57
N GLU A 189 -21.42 6.68 -11.47
CA GLU A 189 -22.16 7.35 -12.54
C GLU A 189 -21.26 7.67 -13.73
N GLN A 190 -20.10 8.29 -13.50
CA GLN A 190 -19.19 8.69 -14.58
C GLN A 190 -18.56 7.49 -15.30
N VAL A 191 -18.17 6.45 -14.55
CA VAL A 191 -17.65 5.20 -15.12
C VAL A 191 -18.73 4.52 -15.98
N SER A 192 -19.96 4.43 -15.48
CA SER A 192 -21.08 3.87 -16.24
C SER A 192 -21.36 4.65 -17.52
N GLN A 193 -21.43 5.99 -17.44
CA GLN A 193 -21.62 6.85 -18.61
C GLN A 193 -20.49 6.69 -19.63
N GLU A 194 -19.24 6.61 -19.17
CA GLU A 194 -18.09 6.45 -20.05
C GLU A 194 -18.10 5.11 -20.80
N ILE A 195 -18.51 4.03 -20.12
CA ILE A 195 -18.68 2.72 -20.75
C ILE A 195 -19.77 2.79 -21.83
N HIS A 196 -20.94 3.35 -21.53
CA HIS A 196 -22.02 3.48 -22.52
C HIS A 196 -21.60 4.35 -23.72
N GLN A 197 -20.93 5.46 -23.46
CA GLN A 197 -20.45 6.35 -24.51
C GLN A 197 -19.41 5.65 -25.40
N SER A 198 -18.50 4.90 -24.81
CA SER A 198 -17.45 4.18 -25.53
C SER A 198 -18.02 3.01 -26.34
N LEU A 199 -18.99 2.26 -25.80
CA LEU A 199 -19.72 1.23 -26.53
C LEU A 199 -20.44 1.82 -27.75
N LYS A 200 -21.12 2.97 -27.58
CA LYS A 200 -21.81 3.67 -28.67
C LYS A 200 -20.84 4.14 -29.75
N ASN A 201 -19.71 4.74 -29.36
CA ASN A 201 -18.69 5.23 -30.29
C ASN A 201 -18.07 4.10 -31.12
N MET A 202 -17.98 2.90 -30.55
CA MET A 202 -17.40 1.72 -31.19
C MET A 202 -18.44 0.85 -31.91
N GLY A 203 -19.71 1.25 -31.91
CA GLY A 203 -20.82 0.50 -32.52
C GLY A 203 -21.13 -0.84 -31.84
N LEU A 204 -20.73 -0.99 -30.57
CA LEU A 204 -20.96 -2.20 -29.78
C LEU A 204 -22.34 -2.16 -29.10
N VAL A 205 -22.81 -3.34 -28.69
CA VAL A 205 -24.10 -3.49 -27.98
C VAL A 205 -24.02 -2.76 -26.64
N ALA A 206 -25.02 -1.92 -26.37
CA ALA A 206 -25.14 -1.22 -25.09
C ALA A 206 -25.32 -2.23 -23.93
N LEU A 207 -24.86 -1.86 -22.74
CA LEU A 207 -25.13 -2.64 -21.53
C LEU A 207 -26.63 -2.78 -21.30
N SER A 208 -27.06 -3.95 -20.84
CA SER A 208 -28.44 -4.14 -20.37
C SER A 208 -28.68 -3.31 -19.11
N SER A 209 -29.95 -2.96 -18.86
CA SER A 209 -30.34 -2.24 -17.63
C SER A 209 -29.88 -2.96 -16.37
N ASP A 210 -29.94 -4.29 -16.35
CA ASP A 210 -29.54 -5.12 -15.20
C ASP A 210 -28.02 -5.08 -14.98
N ASN A 211 -27.23 -5.13 -16.05
CA ASN A 211 -25.77 -5.04 -15.97
C ASN A 211 -25.33 -3.64 -15.53
N THR A 212 -26.02 -2.59 -15.96
CA THR A 212 -25.76 -1.22 -15.52
C THR A 212 -26.06 -1.04 -14.03
N ALA A 213 -27.19 -1.57 -13.55
CA ALA A 213 -27.52 -1.56 -12.13
C ALA A 213 -26.50 -2.36 -11.29
N SER A 214 -26.07 -3.53 -11.79
CA SER A 214 -25.04 -4.36 -11.15
C SER A 214 -23.68 -3.66 -11.10
N LEU A 215 -23.25 -3.02 -12.19
CA LEU A 215 -22.02 -2.23 -12.26
C LEU A 215 -22.03 -1.11 -11.22
N MET A 216 -23.10 -0.32 -11.17
CA MET A 216 -23.23 0.77 -10.20
C MET A 216 -23.23 0.25 -8.76
N GLY A 217 -23.96 -0.82 -8.48
CA GLY A 217 -23.99 -1.44 -7.15
C GLY A 217 -22.63 -1.97 -6.72
N GLN A 218 -21.90 -2.64 -7.61
CA GLN A 218 -20.55 -3.15 -7.32
C GLN A 218 -19.56 -2.00 -7.09
N LEU A 219 -19.60 -0.96 -7.93
CA LEU A 219 -18.75 0.23 -7.75
C LEU A 219 -19.05 0.95 -6.44
N GLN A 220 -20.32 1.14 -6.08
CA GLN A 220 -20.70 1.77 -4.81
C GLN A 220 -20.29 0.91 -3.60
N ASN A 221 -20.35 -0.42 -3.74
CA ASN A 221 -19.87 -1.33 -2.71
C ASN A 221 -18.35 -1.23 -2.51
N ILE A 222 -17.59 -0.69 -3.47
CA ILE A 222 -16.16 -0.43 -3.27
C ILE A 222 -15.98 0.50 -2.10
N ALA A 223 -16.82 1.53 -1.87
CA ALA A 223 -16.62 2.46 -0.74
C ALA A 223 -16.51 1.79 0.64
N LYS A 224 -17.15 0.62 0.82
CA LYS A 224 -17.11 -0.10 2.09
C LYS A 224 -15.70 -0.62 2.37
N LYS A 225 -15.25 -0.48 3.61
CA LYS A 225 -13.93 -0.93 4.08
C LYS A 225 -13.75 -2.45 3.95
N GLU A 226 -14.84 -3.19 4.06
CA GLU A 226 -14.91 -4.67 4.02
C GLU A 226 -15.08 -5.22 2.59
N ASN A 227 -14.82 -4.44 1.55
CA ASN A 227 -15.03 -4.89 0.20
C ASN A 227 -14.01 -5.99 -0.20
N CYS A 228 -14.52 -7.16 -0.60
CA CYS A 228 -13.68 -8.30 -0.99
C CYS A 228 -12.73 -7.97 -2.14
N VAL A 229 -13.10 -7.09 -3.08
CA VAL A 229 -12.24 -6.69 -4.20
C VAL A 229 -11.06 -5.86 -3.70
N ARG A 230 -11.29 -4.96 -2.73
CA ARG A 230 -10.20 -4.21 -2.08
C ARG A 230 -9.26 -5.13 -1.31
N SER A 231 -9.82 -6.12 -0.60
CA SER A 231 -9.04 -7.11 0.14
C SER A 231 -8.19 -7.97 -0.79
N VAL A 232 -8.73 -8.45 -1.91
CA VAL A 232 -7.96 -9.23 -2.89
C VAL A 232 -6.84 -8.40 -3.53
N ILE A 233 -7.09 -7.13 -3.84
CA ILE A 233 -6.06 -6.24 -4.40
C ILE A 233 -5.00 -5.92 -3.34
N ALA A 234 -5.38 -5.69 -2.09
CA ALA A 234 -4.43 -5.51 -0.98
C ALA A 234 -3.56 -6.77 -0.79
N GLN A 235 -4.17 -7.95 -0.78
CA GLN A 235 -3.46 -9.24 -0.68
C GLN A 235 -2.49 -9.44 -1.85
N ALA A 236 -2.90 -9.10 -3.08
CA ALA A 236 -2.03 -9.19 -4.25
C ALA A 236 -0.84 -8.21 -4.20
N LEU A 237 -0.98 -7.08 -3.50
CA LEU A 237 0.12 -6.15 -3.25
C LEU A 237 1.09 -6.72 -2.21
N GLU A 238 0.60 -7.36 -1.15
CA GLU A 238 1.42 -8.07 -0.16
C GLU A 238 2.26 -9.18 -0.82
N THR A 239 1.64 -10.09 -1.57
CA THR A 239 2.35 -11.20 -2.23
C THR A 239 3.40 -10.74 -3.25
N LYS A 240 3.17 -9.60 -3.92
CA LYS A 240 4.16 -9.02 -4.84
C LYS A 240 5.36 -8.40 -4.15
N VAL A 241 5.22 -7.93 -2.92
CA VAL A 241 6.33 -7.37 -2.13
C VAL A 241 7.14 -8.48 -1.47
N GLU A 242 6.51 -9.58 -1.08
CA GLU A 242 7.21 -10.77 -0.54
C GLU A 242 8.07 -11.52 -1.57
N SER A 243 7.82 -11.32 -2.87
CA SER A 243 8.52 -12.00 -3.97
C SER A 243 9.72 -11.22 -4.55
N VAL A 244 10.09 -10.08 -3.93
CA VAL A 244 11.22 -9.22 -4.31
C VAL A 244 12.33 -9.30 -3.26
#